data_AF-A0A6A5VUM1-F1
#
_entry.id   AF-A0A6A5VUM1-F1
#
_cell.length_a   1.000
_cell.length_b   1.000
_cell.length_c   1.000
_cell.angle_alpha   90.00
_cell.angle_beta   90.00
_cell.angle_gamma   90.00
#
_symmetry.space_group_name_H-M   'P 1'
#
loop_
_entity.id
_entity.type
_entity.pdbx_description
1 polymer ?
#
loop_
_entity_poly.entity_id
_entity_poly.type
_entity_poly.pdbx_seq_one_letter_code
_entity_poly.pdbx_strand_id
1 'polypeptide(L)' 'MATPHAKRICQIIKLKPEAADEYKKIHAEVWPSVLAALENAHIVDYSINHYPPLQLLIATMKYTGDDYEGDMKKVAEVC' A
#
# COMPACT_ATOMS: atom_id res chain seq x y z
N MET A 1 0.21 -26.37 -11.68
CA MET A 1 1.12 -25.58 -10.83
C MET A 1 0.24 -24.75 -9.92
N ALA A 2 0.26 -25.01 -8.61
CA ALA A 2 -0.53 -24.23 -7.67
C ALA A 2 0.02 -22.81 -7.67
N THR A 3 -0.78 -21.84 -8.14
CA THR A 3 -0.45 -20.43 -7.99
C THR A 3 -0.20 -20.21 -6.49
N PRO A 4 0.98 -19.74 -6.05
CA PRO A 4 1.18 -19.43 -4.65
C PRO A 4 0.02 -18.52 -4.24
N HIS A 5 -0.63 -18.83 -3.11
CA HIS A 5 -1.85 -18.17 -2.64
C HIS A 5 -1.57 -16.72 -2.28
N ALA A 6 -1.37 -15.87 -3.30
CA ALA A 6 -1.11 -14.45 -3.13
C ALA A 6 -2.41 -13.82 -2.63
N LYS A 7 -2.43 -13.41 -1.36
CA LYS A 7 -3.57 -12.73 -0.76
C LYS A 7 -3.68 -11.36 -1.40
N ARG A 8 -4.82 -11.08 -2.03
CA ARG A 8 -5.12 -9.73 -2.54
C ARG A 8 -5.78 -8.93 -1.44
N ILE A 9 -5.20 -7.78 -1.12
CA ILE A 9 -5.70 -6.89 -0.08
C ILE A 9 -6.13 -5.59 -0.77
N CYS A 10 -7.34 -5.15 -0.43
CA CYS A 10 -7.88 -3.88 -0.86
C CYS A 10 -8.16 -3.04 0.38
N GLN A 11 -7.59 -1.84 0.43
CA GLN A 11 -7.78 -0.88 1.49
C GLN A 11 -8.43 0.37 0.88
N ILE A 12 -9.50 0.83 1.53
CA ILE A 12 -10.22 2.03 1.12
C ILE A 12 -10.10 3.04 2.24
N ILE A 13 -9.54 4.20 1.90
CA ILE A 13 -9.32 5.30 2.84
C ILE A 13 -10.02 6.54 2.29
N LYS A 14 -10.71 7.28 3.14
CA LYS A 14 -11.28 8.57 2.76
C LYS A 14 -10.22 9.65 2.93
N LEU A 15 -9.89 10.34 1.84
CA LEU A 15 -8.96 11.44 1.83
C LEU A 15 -9.69 12.74 2.20
N LYS A 16 -9.00 13.62 2.92
CA LYS A 16 -9.47 14.99 3.13
C LYS A 16 -9.25 15.79 1.85
N PRO A 17 -10.23 16.59 1.39
CA PRO A 17 -10.13 17.28 0.11
C PRO A 17 -8.92 18.22 0.07
N GLU A 18 -8.63 18.85 1.20
CA GLU A 18 -7.57 19.83 1.36
C GLU A 18 -6.17 19.18 1.28
N ALA A 19 -6.07 17.89 1.61
CA ALA A 19 -4.82 17.13 1.59
C ALA A 19 -4.59 16.39 0.26
N ALA A 20 -5.53 16.45 -0.70
CA ALA A 20 -5.46 15.63 -1.90
C ALA A 20 -4.24 15.95 -2.78
N ASP A 21 -3.87 17.22 -2.89
CA ASP A 21 -2.73 17.64 -3.70
C ASP A 21 -1.40 17.38 -3.01
N GLU A 22 -1.34 17.55 -1.69
CA GLU A 22 -0.17 17.18 -0.89
C GLU A 22 0.07 15.66 -0.94
N TYR A 23 -1.01 14.87 -0.80
CA TYR A 23 -0.96 13.42 -0.90
C TYR A 23 -0.34 12.97 -2.23
N LYS A 24 -0.79 13.54 -3.36
CA LYS A 24 -0.23 13.21 -4.69
C LYS A 24 1.25 13.57 -4.81
N LYS A 25 1.69 14.70 -4.23
CA LYS A 25 3.10 15.11 -4.26
C LYS A 25 3.97 14.11 -3.50
N ILE A 26 3.57 13.76 -2.27
CA ILE A 26 4.29 12.77 -1.45
C ILE A 26 4.34 11.41 -2.15
N HIS A 27 3.24 11.00 -2.82
CA HIS A 27 3.20 9.73 -3.56
C HIS A 27 3.90 9.76 -4.92
N ALA A 28 4.25 10.94 -5.45
CA ALA A 28 5.11 11.06 -6.63
C ALA A 28 6.59 10.86 -6.26
N GLU A 29 6.97 11.23 -5.04
CA GLU A 29 8.33 11.10 -4.49
C GLU A 29 8.33 10.17 -3.27
N VAL A 30 7.86 8.93 -3.49
CA VAL A 30 7.80 7.92 -2.41
C VAL A 30 9.20 7.68 -1.84
N TRP A 31 9.32 7.71 -0.53
CA TRP A 31 10.60 7.47 0.14
C TRP A 31 11.12 6.05 -0.16
N PRO A 32 12.40 5.91 -0.58
CA PRO A 32 12.99 4.62 -0.89
C PRO A 32 12.97 3.62 0.29
N SER A 33 13.06 4.13 1.53
CA SER A 33 12.97 3.30 2.74
C SER A 33 11.62 2.60 2.88
N VAL A 34 10.53 3.29 2.52
CA VAL A 34 9.17 2.73 2.55
C VAL A 34 9.00 1.67 1.46
N LEU A 35 9.50 1.94 0.25
CA LEU A 35 9.48 0.95 -0.84
C LEU A 35 10.26 -0.32 -0.47
N ALA A 36 11.45 -0.17 0.14
CA ALA A 36 12.23 -1.29 0.62
C ALA A 36 11.52 -2.07 1.75
N ALA A 37 10.82 -1.38 2.66
CA ALA A 37 10.04 -2.03 3.70
C ALA A 37 8.86 -2.83 3.13
N LEU A 38 8.16 -2.29 2.12
CA LEU A 38 7.08 -3.00 1.43
C LEU A 38 7.59 -4.24 0.68
N GLU A 39 8.73 -4.13 0.00
CA GLU A 39 9.36 -5.25 -0.69
C GLU A 39 9.81 -6.35 0.29
N ASN A 40 10.43 -5.96 1.41
CA ASN A 40 10.82 -6.87 2.50
C ASN A 40 9.62 -7.55 3.17
N ALA A 41 8.44 -6.92 3.13
CA ALA A 41 7.19 -7.44 3.65
C ALA A 41 6.41 -8.29 2.63
N HIS A 42 7.06 -8.72 1.54
CA HIS A 42 6.45 -9.54 0.49
C HIS A 42 5.19 -8.92 -0.13
N ILE A 43 5.11 -7.58 -0.13
CA ILE A 43 4.06 -6.84 -0.83
C ILE A 43 4.53 -6.56 -2.25
N VAL A 44 3.75 -7.02 -3.22
CA VAL A 44 3.95 -6.78 -4.65
C VAL A 44 2.69 -6.20 -5.28
N ASP A 45 2.85 -5.56 -6.45
CA ASP A 45 1.72 -4.99 -7.20
C ASP A 45 0.87 -3.99 -6.38
N TYR A 46 1.55 -3.16 -5.58
CA TYR A 46 0.89 -2.13 -4.77
C TYR A 46 0.56 -0.91 -5.62
N SER A 47 -0.73 -0.60 -5.73
CA SER A 47 -1.26 0.54 -6.49
C SER A 47 -2.28 1.30 -5.67
N ILE A 48 -2.23 2.64 -5.71
CA ILE A 48 -3.20 3.50 -5.02
C ILE A 48 -3.94 4.33 -6.07
N ASN A 49 -5.25 4.12 -6.17
CA ASN A 49 -6.14 4.83 -7.09
C ASN A 49 -6.94 5.88 -6.33
N HIS A 50 -6.87 7.13 -6.76
CA HIS A 50 -7.71 8.20 -6.19
C HIS A 50 -9.01 8.31 -6.99
N TYR A 51 -10.15 8.33 -6.28
CA TYR A 51 -11.49 8.54 -6.80
C TYR A 51 -12.03 9.90 -6.31
N PRO A 52 -11.80 11.00 -7.06
CA PRO A 52 -12.15 12.35 -6.65
C PRO A 52 -13.62 12.58 -6.28
N PRO A 53 -14.64 11.98 -6.96
CA PRO A 53 -16.04 12.25 -6.65
C PRO A 53 -16.46 11.93 -5.20
N LEU A 54 -15.84 10.92 -4.59
CA LEU A 54 -16.09 10.54 -3.19
C LEU A 54 -14.85 10.74 -2.29
N GLN A 55 -13.76 11.26 -2.87
CA GLN A 55 -12.46 11.44 -2.23
C GLN A 55 -11.96 10.15 -1.57
N LEU A 56 -12.05 9.05 -2.31
CA LEU A 56 -11.61 7.74 -1.83
C LEU A 56 -10.26 7.40 -2.44
N LEU A 57 -9.37 6.89 -1.61
CA LEU A 57 -8.14 6.25 -2.02
C LEU A 57 -8.37 4.74 -1.94
N ILE A 58 -8.20 4.07 -3.06
CA ILE A 58 -8.37 2.63 -3.21
C ILE A 58 -6.98 2.07 -3.43
N ALA A 59 -6.40 1.56 -2.36
CA ALA A 59 -5.09 0.93 -2.36
C ALA A 59 -5.25 -0.58 -2.52
N THR A 60 -4.66 -1.15 -3.56
CA THR A 60 -4.69 -2.58 -3.87
C THR A 60 -3.27 -3.13 -3.84
N MET A 61 -3.05 -4.24 -3.13
CA MET A 61 -1.77 -4.93 -3.07
C MET A 61 -1.95 -6.45 -3.14
N LYS A 62 -0.89 -7.13 -3.60
CA LYS A 62 -0.75 -8.58 -3.52
C LYS A 62 0.30 -8.90 -2.46
N TYR A 63 -0.09 -9.69 -1.47
CA TYR A 63 0.82 -10.21 -0.47
C TYR A 63 1.17 -11.66 -0.84
N THR A 64 2.47 -11.94 -1.02
CA THR A 64 2.97 -13.26 -1.46
C THR A 64 3.72 -14.01 -0.37
N GLY A 65 3.85 -13.44 0.83
CA GLY A 65 4.53 -14.11 1.95
C GLY A 65 3.62 -15.08 2.70
N ASP A 66 4.19 -15.70 3.73
CA ASP A 66 3.50 -16.71 4.55
C ASP A 66 3.00 -16.13 5.90
N ASP A 67 3.63 -15.07 6.44
CA ASP A 67 3.28 -14.43 7.72
C ASP A 67 2.93 -12.93 7.58
N TYR A 68 1.67 -12.66 7.23
CA TYR A 68 1.19 -11.30 7.01
C TYR A 68 1.27 -10.42 8.27
N GLU A 69 1.01 -10.99 9.45
CA GLU A 69 1.00 -10.21 10.70
C GLU A 69 2.41 -9.82 11.12
N GLY A 70 3.38 -10.75 11.00
CA GLY A 70 4.78 -10.47 11.28
C GLY A 70 5.36 -9.44 10.33
N ASP A 71 5.05 -9.53 9.05
CA ASP A 71 5.56 -8.59 8.05
C ASP A 71 4.91 -7.21 8.18
N MET A 72 3.62 -7.11 8.50
CA MET A 72 2.98 -5.81 8.75
C MET A 72 3.51 -5.12 10.01
N LYS A 73 3.90 -5.87 11.04
CA LYS A 73 4.56 -5.28 12.23
C LYS A 73 5.90 -4.64 11.87
N LYS A 74 6.72 -5.31 11.05
CA LYS A 74 8.00 -4.74 10.57
C LYS A 74 7.78 -3.46 9.77
N VAL A 75 6.76 -3.43 8.90
CA VAL A 75 6.42 -2.21 8.15
C VAL A 75 5.97 -1.09 9.09
N ALA A 76 5.20 -1.41 10.13
CA ALA A 76 4.75 -0.43 11.12
C ALA A 76 5.88 0.19 11.96
N GLU A 77 7.02 -0.49 12.10
CA GLU A 77 8.21 0.03 12.81
C GLU A 77 9.09 0.95 11.95
N VAL A 78 8.89 0.96 10.62
CA VAL A 78 9.68 1.77 9.67
C VAL A 78 9.02 3.13 9.37
N CYS A 79 7.70 3.25 9.57
CA CYS A 79 6.91 4.48 9.40
C CYS A 79 6.96 5.37 10.63
#